data_AF-A0A5N5PTY8-F1
#
_entry.id   AF-A0A5N5PTY8-F1
#
_cell.length_a   1.000
_cell.length_b   1.000
_cell.length_c   1.000
_cell.angle_alpha   90.00
_cell.angle_beta   90.00
_cell.angle_gamma   90.00
#
_symmetry.space_group_name_H-M   'P 1'
#
loop_
_entity.id
_entity.type
_entity.pdbx_description
1 polymer ?
#
loop_
_entity_poly.entity_id
_entity_poly.type
_entity_poly.pdbx_seq_one_letter_code
_entity_poly.pdbx_strand_id
1 'polypeptide(L)'
;MRHSIEPHFKLDDRPFLAPSSTHIRSILSGAWIHAATMPVPFETLIPYGIIIAMFGVTGAGLSKIRHMQNGGKRARRSIDQWDRQMMERDRRLTGMLRGQTDAPIAPDGFEFSNAWKTEKRIS
;
A
#
# COMPACT_ATOMS: atom_id res chain seq x y z
N MET A 1 1.66 -81.82 7.22
CA MET A 1 2.86 -81.00 6.97
C MET A 1 2.49 -79.52 7.07
N ARG A 2 2.72 -78.88 8.22
CA ARG A 2 2.69 -77.42 8.33
C ARG A 2 4.14 -76.98 8.45
N HIS A 3 4.66 -76.34 7.41
CA HIS A 3 5.99 -75.74 7.41
C HIS A 3 5.93 -74.45 8.23
N SER A 4 6.57 -74.44 9.39
CA SER A 4 6.81 -73.25 10.19
C SER A 4 7.88 -72.42 9.51
N ILE A 5 7.58 -71.14 9.24
CA ILE A 5 8.49 -70.16 8.64
C ILE A 5 9.12 -69.39 9.80
N GLU A 6 10.43 -69.54 10.00
CA GLU A 6 11.18 -68.64 10.89
C GLU A 6 11.74 -67.45 10.10
N PRO A 7 11.55 -66.20 10.56
CA PRO A 7 12.21 -65.06 9.95
C PRO A 7 13.65 -64.95 10.44
N HIS A 8 14.61 -65.13 9.53
CA HIS A 8 16.03 -64.91 9.78
C HIS A 8 16.35 -63.40 9.76
N PHE A 9 16.01 -62.68 10.84
CA PHE A 9 16.38 -61.28 11.05
C PHE A 9 17.84 -61.21 11.53
N LYS A 10 18.73 -60.71 10.66
CA LYS A 10 20.15 -60.50 10.96
C LYS A 10 20.34 -59.02 11.34
N LEU A 11 20.72 -58.75 12.59
CA LEU A 11 21.16 -57.42 13.01
C LEU A 11 22.51 -57.14 12.33
N ASP A 12 22.59 -56.08 11.53
CA ASP A 12 23.83 -55.64 10.92
C ASP A 12 24.76 -55.08 12.01
N ASP A 13 25.81 -55.83 12.38
CA ASP A 13 26.89 -55.39 13.28
C ASP A 13 27.81 -54.34 12.61
N ARG A 14 27.27 -53.24 12.08
CA ARG A 14 28.11 -52.17 11.54
C ARG A 14 28.65 -51.32 12.70
N PRO A 15 29.98 -51.12 12.80
CA PRO A 15 30.51 -50.21 13.81
C PRO A 15 30.00 -48.79 13.55
N PHE A 16 29.47 -48.15 14.59
CA PHE A 16 29.11 -46.74 14.57
C PHE A 16 30.39 -45.92 14.34
N LEU A 17 30.60 -45.46 13.10
CA LEU A 17 31.69 -44.54 12.76
C LEU A 17 31.36 -43.18 13.38
N ALA A 18 31.99 -42.88 14.52
CA ALA A 18 31.98 -41.53 15.07
C ALA A 18 32.55 -40.56 14.02
N PRO A 19 31.86 -39.44 13.71
CA PRO A 19 32.32 -38.50 12.71
C PRO A 19 33.70 -37.96 13.10
N SER A 20 34.66 -38.03 12.18
CA SER A 20 36.02 -37.57 12.41
C SER A 20 36.03 -36.08 12.73
N SER A 21 36.84 -35.70 13.73
CA SER A 21 36.89 -34.35 14.32
C SER A 21 37.27 -33.23 13.35
N THR A 22 37.62 -33.53 12.10
CA THR A 22 37.88 -32.55 11.04
C THR A 22 36.60 -31.86 10.58
N HIS A 23 35.44 -32.51 10.65
CA HIS A 23 34.16 -31.91 10.25
C HIS A 23 33.59 -30.95 11.31
N ILE A 24 33.95 -31.15 12.59
CA ILE A 24 33.47 -30.32 13.71
C ILE A 24 34.32 -29.05 13.86
N ARG A 25 35.59 -29.08 13.44
CA ARG A 25 36.50 -27.93 13.51
C ARG A 25 36.18 -26.82 12.49
N SER A 26 35.47 -27.11 11.39
CA SER A 26 35.06 -26.07 10.41
C SER A 26 33.83 -25.27 10.88
N ILE A 27 33.00 -25.84 11.75
CA ILE A 27 31.84 -25.17 12.33
C ILE A 27 32.26 -24.19 13.44
N LEU A 28 33.38 -24.48 14.12
CA LEU A 28 33.94 -23.66 15.20
C LEU A 28 34.99 -22.63 14.74
N SER A 29 35.37 -22.57 13.46
CA SER A 29 36.44 -21.70 12.95
C SER A 29 36.00 -20.28 12.54
N GLY A 30 34.77 -19.87 12.83
CA GLY A 30 34.36 -18.46 12.65
C GLY A 30 34.16 -18.01 11.20
N ALA A 31 34.15 -18.93 10.22
CA ALA A 31 33.91 -18.60 8.80
C ALA A 31 32.55 -17.93 8.53
N TRP A 32 31.59 -18.07 9.45
CA TRP A 32 30.28 -17.40 9.41
C TRP A 32 30.31 -15.94 9.89
N ILE A 33 31.36 -15.52 10.59
CA ILE A 33 31.46 -14.16 11.17
C ILE A 33 31.87 -13.14 10.09
N HIS A 34 32.59 -13.56 9.04
CA HIS A 34 32.99 -12.70 7.92
C HIS A 34 31.86 -12.48 6.89
N ALA A 35 30.79 -13.29 6.93
CA ALA A 35 29.59 -13.04 6.13
C ALA A 35 28.76 -11.87 6.67
N ALA A 36 28.86 -11.59 7.97
CA ALA A 36 28.16 -10.48 8.62
C ALA A 36 28.80 -9.10 8.33
N THR A 37 29.99 -9.06 7.72
CA THR A 37 30.70 -7.82 7.35
C THR A 37 30.48 -7.37 5.91
N MET A 38 29.55 -7.98 5.15
CA MET A 38 29.18 -7.42 3.84
C MET A 38 28.20 -6.25 4.06
N PRO A 39 28.61 -4.98 3.94
CA PRO A 39 27.69 -3.86 4.01
C PRO A 39 26.63 -4.00 2.90
N VAL A 40 25.39 -3.58 3.18
CA VAL A 40 24.29 -3.64 2.23
C VAL A 40 24.71 -2.96 0.91
N PRO A 41 24.59 -3.63 -0.25
CA PRO A 41 25.01 -3.08 -1.54
C PRO A 41 24.05 -1.97 -1.97
N PHE A 42 24.39 -0.72 -1.65
CA PHE A 42 23.55 0.46 -1.85
C PHE A 42 23.26 0.73 -3.33
N GLU A 43 24.14 0.27 -4.23
CA GLU A 43 23.98 0.34 -5.68
C GLU A 43 22.69 -0.34 -6.14
N THR A 44 22.29 -1.43 -5.46
CA THR A 44 21.03 -2.12 -5.72
C THR A 44 19.81 -1.35 -5.20
N LEU A 45 20.01 -0.40 -4.28
CA LEU A 45 18.97 0.43 -3.68
C LEU A 45 18.76 1.74 -4.44
N ILE A 46 19.72 2.20 -5.24
CA ILE A 46 19.60 3.43 -6.04
C ILE A 46 18.34 3.42 -6.92
N PRO A 47 18.03 2.35 -7.69
CA PRO A 47 16.81 2.33 -8.50
C PRO A 47 15.54 2.46 -7.66
N TYR A 48 15.49 1.77 -6.52
CA TYR A 48 14.35 1.86 -5.59
C TYR A 48 14.24 3.24 -4.94
N GLY A 49 15.36 3.88 -4.60
CA GLY A 49 15.41 5.24 -4.08
C GLY A 49 14.84 6.24 -5.08
N ILE A 50 15.20 6.12 -6.36
CA ILE A 50 14.65 6.96 -7.43
C ILE A 50 13.14 6.75 -7.55
N ILE A 51 12.67 5.49 -7.55
CA ILE A 51 11.24 5.17 -7.61
C ILE A 51 10.50 5.83 -6.44
N ILE A 52 10.96 5.62 -5.21
CA ILE A 52 10.36 6.20 -4.00
C ILE A 52 10.36 7.73 -4.08
N ALA A 53 11.45 8.36 -4.53
CA ALA A 53 11.54 9.79 -4.68
C ALA A 53 10.52 10.32 -5.70
N MET A 54 10.42 9.71 -6.88
CA MET A 54 9.48 10.13 -7.92
C MET A 54 8.02 9.95 -7.49
N PHE A 55 7.69 8.81 -6.86
CA PHE A 55 6.36 8.58 -6.30
C PHE A 55 6.05 9.54 -5.14
N GLY A 56 7.04 9.84 -4.30
CA GLY A 56 6.93 10.79 -3.19
C GLY A 56 6.66 12.21 -3.69
N VAL A 57 7.45 12.70 -4.64
CA VAL A 57 7.29 14.02 -5.25
C VAL A 57 5.93 14.13 -5.94
N THR A 58 5.55 13.13 -6.73
CA THR A 58 4.25 13.11 -7.43
C THR A 58 3.08 13.07 -6.44
N GLY A 59 3.16 12.22 -5.40
CA GLY A 59 2.12 12.10 -4.38
C GLY A 59 1.93 13.39 -3.59
N ALA A 60 3.02 14.00 -3.12
CA ALA A 60 3.00 15.27 -2.41
C ALA A 60 2.51 16.41 -3.30
N GLY A 61 2.98 16.49 -4.55
CA GLY A 61 2.57 17.49 -5.53
C GLY A 61 1.07 17.43 -5.84
N LEU A 62 0.54 16.25 -6.17
CA LEU A 62 -0.88 16.07 -6.43
C LEU A 62 -1.75 16.32 -5.19
N SER A 63 -1.26 15.98 -4.00
CA SER A 63 -1.95 16.27 -2.74
C SER A 63 -2.07 17.77 -2.50
N LYS A 64 -0.97 18.51 -2.70
CA LYS A 64 -0.94 19.97 -2.54
C LYS A 64 -1.85 20.68 -3.54
N ILE A 65 -1.80 20.32 -4.82
CA ILE A 65 -2.66 20.89 -5.86
C ILE A 65 -4.13 20.66 -5.52
N ARG A 66 -4.51 19.42 -5.16
CA ARG A 66 -5.89 19.11 -4.76
C ARG A 66 -6.33 19.88 -3.52
N HIS A 67 -5.42 20.10 -2.56
CA HIS A 67 -5.72 20.90 -1.38
C HIS A 67 -5.99 22.37 -1.73
N MET A 68 -5.20 22.94 -2.65
CA MET A 68 -5.40 24.30 -3.15
C MET A 68 -6.71 24.45 -3.95
N GLN A 69 -7.00 23.50 -4.85
CA GLN A 69 -8.24 23.49 -5.64
C GLN A 69 -9.50 23.34 -4.76
N ASN A 70 -9.39 22.68 -3.60
CA ASN A 70 -10.48 22.55 -2.64
C ASN A 70 -10.58 23.74 -1.67
N GLY A 71 -9.91 24.87 -1.93
CA GLY A 71 -9.94 26.05 -1.08
C GLY A 71 -9.29 25.82 0.29
N GLY A 72 -8.23 25.01 0.35
CA GLY A 72 -7.54 24.66 1.60
C GLY A 72 -8.26 23.61 2.44
N LYS A 73 -9.29 22.95 1.90
CA LYS A 73 -10.00 21.86 2.59
C LYS A 73 -9.50 20.50 2.10
N ARG A 74 -9.66 19.47 2.92
CA ARG A 74 -9.37 18.08 2.52
C ARG A 74 -10.40 17.62 1.48
N ALA A 75 -9.96 16.77 0.54
CA ALA A 75 -10.86 16.21 -0.46
C ALA A 75 -11.93 15.30 0.19
N ARG A 76 -13.19 15.45 -0.25
CA ARG A 76 -14.28 14.56 0.19
C ARG A 76 -14.17 13.22 -0.55
N ARG A 77 -14.49 12.15 0.18
CA ARG A 77 -14.43 10.75 -0.24
C ARG A 77 -15.85 10.21 -0.20
N SER A 78 -16.17 9.20 -1.02
CA SER A 78 -17.47 8.51 -0.93
C SER A 78 -18.68 9.46 -1.06
N ILE A 79 -18.66 10.34 -2.06
CA ILE A 79 -19.69 11.37 -2.29
C ILE A 79 -20.92 10.72 -2.92
N ASP A 80 -22.03 10.72 -2.17
CA ASP A 80 -23.32 10.18 -2.59
C ASP A 80 -24.11 11.17 -3.47
N GLN A 81 -25.36 10.82 -3.81
CA GLN A 81 -26.20 11.69 -4.63
C GLN A 81 -26.65 12.95 -3.87
N TRP A 82 -26.88 12.84 -2.56
CA TRP A 82 -27.27 13.96 -1.71
C TRP A 82 -26.15 14.99 -1.61
N ASP A 83 -24.93 14.53 -1.32
CA ASP A 83 -23.72 15.34 -1.25
C ASP A 83 -23.46 16.08 -2.56
N ARG A 84 -23.70 15.45 -3.72
CA ARG A 84 -23.60 16.12 -5.03
C ARG A 84 -24.58 17.27 -5.16
N GLN A 85 -25.82 17.09 -4.72
CA GLN A 85 -26.83 18.15 -4.74
C GLN A 85 -26.48 19.28 -3.77
N MET A 86 -25.99 18.95 -2.56
CA MET A 86 -25.59 19.95 -1.58
C MET A 86 -24.35 20.73 -2.02
N MET A 87 -23.36 20.09 -2.62
CA MET A 87 -22.19 20.80 -3.18
C MET A 87 -22.56 21.73 -4.34
N GLU A 88 -23.56 21.38 -5.14
CA GLU A 88 -24.10 22.26 -6.18
C GLU A 88 -24.87 23.44 -5.58
N ARG A 89 -25.66 23.20 -4.52
CA ARG A 89 -26.28 24.28 -3.73
C ARG A 89 -25.22 25.22 -3.15
N ASP A 90 -24.18 24.69 -2.51
CA ASP A 90 -23.10 25.49 -1.92
C ASP A 90 -22.39 26.31 -2.99
N ARG A 91 -22.13 25.74 -4.18
CA ARG A 91 -21.58 26.48 -5.32
C ARG A 91 -22.47 27.65 -5.73
N ARG A 92 -23.79 27.50 -5.73
CA ARG A 92 -24.75 28.57 -6.04
C ARG A 92 -24.78 29.64 -4.94
N LEU A 93 -24.58 29.25 -3.68
CA LEU A 93 -24.57 30.17 -2.54
C LEU A 93 -23.26 30.96 -2.42
N THR A 94 -22.12 30.36 -2.77
CA THR A 94 -20.80 30.97 -2.47
C THR A 94 -19.90 31.15 -3.70
N GLY A 95 -20.35 30.76 -4.89
CA GLY A 95 -19.56 30.77 -6.13
C GLY A 95 -18.46 29.70 -6.19
N MET A 96 -18.26 28.90 -5.14
CA MET A 96 -17.22 27.88 -5.05
C MET A 96 -17.79 26.53 -4.62
N LEU A 97 -17.38 25.46 -5.29
CA LEU A 97 -17.88 24.09 -5.03
C LEU A 97 -17.59 23.60 -3.59
N ARG A 98 -16.64 24.22 -2.89
CA ARG A 98 -16.23 23.93 -1.49
C ARG A 98 -16.46 25.11 -0.53
N GLY A 99 -17.08 26.18 -1.01
CA GLY A 99 -17.37 27.32 -0.16
C GLY A 99 -18.41 26.94 0.89
N GLN A 100 -18.27 27.52 2.07
CA GLN A 100 -19.24 27.39 3.16
C GLN A 100 -19.59 28.81 3.57
N THR A 101 -20.88 29.02 3.85
CA THR A 101 -21.41 30.28 4.36
C THR A 101 -22.37 29.95 5.49
N ASP A 102 -22.30 30.74 6.56
CA ASP A 102 -23.17 30.69 7.73
C ASP A 102 -24.16 31.87 7.75
N ALA A 103 -24.22 32.65 6.66
CA ALA A 103 -25.14 33.77 6.54
C ALA A 103 -26.60 33.30 6.67
N PRO A 104 -27.41 33.95 7.52
CA PRO A 104 -28.81 33.56 7.72
C PRO A 104 -29.70 33.93 6.53
N ILE A 105 -29.30 34.92 5.74
CA ILE A 105 -29.99 35.40 4.54
C ILE A 105 -29.14 35.04 3.32
N ALA A 106 -29.76 34.45 2.31
CA ALA A 106 -29.09 34.06 1.08
C ALA A 106 -28.70 35.30 0.25
N PRO A 107 -27.61 35.23 -0.55
CA PRO A 107 -27.21 36.35 -1.39
C PRO A 107 -28.22 36.62 -2.50
N ASP A 108 -28.30 37.89 -2.90
CA ASP A 108 -29.17 38.35 -3.98
C ASP A 108 -28.86 37.58 -5.28
N GLY A 109 -29.89 37.19 -6.01
CA GLY A 109 -29.77 36.40 -7.24
C GLY A 109 -29.70 34.88 -7.04
N PHE A 110 -29.54 34.38 -5.80
CA PHE A 110 -29.67 32.94 -5.53
C PHE A 110 -31.05 32.40 -5.96
N GLU A 111 -32.10 33.23 -5.80
CA GLU A 111 -33.47 32.94 -6.20
C GLU A 111 -33.65 32.63 -7.71
N PHE A 112 -32.78 33.17 -8.57
CA PHE A 112 -32.82 32.95 -10.02
C PHE A 112 -31.83 31.91 -10.50
N SER A 113 -30.98 31.37 -9.62
CA SER A 113 -29.87 30.46 -9.97
C SER A 113 -30.30 28.99 -10.17
N ASN A 114 -31.60 28.74 -10.33
CA ASN A 114 -32.20 27.40 -10.35
C ASN A 114 -32.02 26.72 -11.72
N ALA A 115 -30.83 26.20 -11.99
CA ALA A 115 -30.57 25.50 -13.25
C ALA A 115 -31.19 24.09 -13.26
N TRP A 116 -32.20 23.88 -14.11
CA TRP A 116 -32.68 22.55 -14.46
C TRP A 116 -31.74 21.92 -15.48
N LYS A 117 -31.25 20.71 -15.20
CA LYS A 117 -30.38 19.97 -16.12
C LYS A 117 -31.25 19.35 -17.21
N THR A 118 -30.95 19.67 -18.47
CA THR A 118 -31.53 19.00 -19.63
C THR A 118 -30.64 17.84 -20.03
N GLU A 119 -31.24 16.70 -20.38
CA GLU A 119 -30.54 15.53 -20.88
C GLU A 119 -30.93 15.29 -22.34
N LYS A 120 -29.98 14.77 -23.13
CA LYS A 120 -30.26 14.33 -24.50
C LYS A 120 -31.16 13.09 -24.44
N ARG A 121 -32.15 12.99 -25.34
CA ARG A 121 -32.99 11.78 -25.46
C ARG A 121 -32.10 10.56 -25.68
N ILE A 122 -32.24 9.56 -24.80
CA ILE A 122 -31.63 8.24 -24.96
C ILE A 122 -32.37 7.57 -26.13
N SER A 123 -31.65 7.23 -27.20
CA SER A 123 -32.18 6.60 -28.41
C SER A 123 -31.46 5.30 -28.70
#